data_AF-X1UKP3-F1
#
_entry.id   AF-X1UKP3-F1
#
_cell.length_a   1.000
_cell.length_b   1.000
_cell.length_c   1.000
_cell.angle_alpha   90.00
_cell.angle_beta   90.00
_cell.angle_gamma   90.00
#
_symmetry.space_group_name_H-M   'P 1'
#
loop_
_entity.id
_entity.type
_entity.pdbx_description
1 polymer ?
#
loop_
_entity_poly.entity_id
_entity_poly.type
_entity_poly.pdbx_seq_one_letter_code
_entity_poly.pdbx_strand_id
1 'polypeptide(L)'
;MKRTRTIKYIKIDADKCTGCRACEVVCSAYHAEPKYSIVNPARSRIQVFKREEDDLYVPVRAGKYTEVECIGRGKTTINEKEYGECSFCRQACPARDLFHEPDSKLPLECDMCGEPMPEGGPLCVQWCETEALTYDEKEIEEEIEEEEELEEVEVL
;
A
#
# COMPACT_ATOMS: atom_id res chain seq x y z
N MET A 1 -27.45 3.19 -15.24
CA MET A 1 -26.69 2.48 -16.30
C MET A 1 -25.78 1.42 -15.66
N LYS A 2 -25.49 0.27 -16.29
CA LYS A 2 -24.54 -0.72 -15.75
C LYS A 2 -23.13 -0.45 -16.28
N ARG A 3 -22.14 -0.36 -15.40
CA ARG A 3 -20.72 -0.22 -15.75
C ARG A 3 -19.94 -1.39 -15.19
N THR A 4 -19.12 -2.02 -16.04
CA THR A 4 -18.17 -3.04 -15.61
C THR A 4 -16.81 -2.41 -15.35
N ARG A 5 -16.16 -2.75 -14.23
CA ARG A 5 -14.77 -2.39 -13.94
C ARG A 5 -14.02 -3.55 -13.29
N THR A 6 -12.72 -3.65 -13.58
CA THR A 6 -11.84 -4.64 -12.95
C THR A 6 -11.21 -4.05 -11.69
N ILE A 7 -11.40 -4.73 -10.55
CA ILE A 7 -10.73 -4.40 -9.30
C ILE A 7 -9.57 -5.37 -9.07
N LYS A 8 -8.41 -4.79 -8.75
CA LYS A 8 -7.17 -5.51 -8.52
C LYS A 8 -6.92 -5.64 -7.02
N TYR A 9 -6.56 -6.81 -6.54
CA TYR A 9 -6.31 -7.11 -5.13
C TYR A 9 -4.89 -7.63 -4.93
N ILE A 10 -4.22 -7.17 -3.87
CA ILE A 10 -3.12 -7.93 -3.27
C ILE A 10 -3.61 -8.40 -1.92
N LYS A 11 -3.78 -9.71 -1.77
CA LYS A 11 -4.15 -10.35 -0.51
C LYS A 11 -2.88 -10.53 0.32
N ILE A 12 -2.98 -10.23 1.60
CA ILE A 12 -1.86 -10.27 2.54
C ILE A 12 -2.21 -11.27 3.63
N ASP A 13 -1.45 -12.36 3.69
CA ASP A 13 -1.49 -13.36 4.75
C ASP A 13 -0.28 -13.13 5.66
N ALA A 14 -0.49 -12.39 6.76
CA ALA A 14 0.59 -12.00 7.66
C ALA A 14 1.21 -13.20 8.39
N ASP A 15 0.47 -14.29 8.60
CA ASP A 15 0.96 -15.49 9.28
C ASP A 15 1.99 -16.25 8.42
N LYS A 16 1.96 -16.05 7.10
CA LYS A 16 2.99 -16.57 6.18
C LYS A 16 4.19 -15.63 6.00
N CYS A 17 4.14 -14.42 6.54
CA CYS A 17 5.22 -13.45 6.38
C CYS A 17 6.38 -13.76 7.32
N THR A 18 7.59 -13.93 6.76
CA THR A 18 8.81 -14.18 7.55
C THR A 18 9.59 -12.90 7.87
N GLY A 19 9.10 -11.74 7.43
CA GLY A 19 9.81 -10.47 7.64
C GLY A 19 11.12 -10.34 6.85
N CYS A 20 11.29 -11.08 5.74
CA CYS A 20 12.51 -11.05 4.92
C CYS A 20 12.73 -9.73 4.16
N ARG A 21 11.68 -8.92 3.97
CA ARG A 21 11.68 -7.62 3.28
C ARG A 21 12.09 -7.67 1.80
N ALA A 22 12.04 -8.85 1.17
CA ALA A 22 12.28 -9.00 -0.28
C ALA A 22 11.34 -8.12 -1.13
N CYS A 23 10.09 -7.97 -0.68
CA CYS A 23 9.11 -7.09 -1.29
C CYS A 23 9.53 -5.61 -1.30
N GLU A 24 10.26 -5.15 -0.27
CA GLU A 24 10.74 -3.77 -0.20
C GLU A 24 11.94 -3.54 -1.13
N VAL A 25 12.84 -4.53 -1.17
CA VAL A 25 14.01 -4.56 -2.04
C VAL A 25 13.57 -4.45 -3.50
N VAL A 26 12.73 -5.36 -3.98
CA VAL A 26 12.32 -5.38 -5.39
C VAL A 26 11.48 -4.16 -5.77
N CYS A 27 10.61 -3.70 -4.86
CA CYS A 27 9.77 -2.54 -5.12
C CYS A 27 10.61 -1.26 -5.26
N SER A 28 11.56 -1.04 -4.35
CA SER A 28 12.45 0.13 -4.46
C SER A 28 13.36 0.06 -5.68
N ALA A 29 13.88 -1.12 -6.01
CA ALA A 29 14.69 -1.34 -7.20
C ALA A 29 13.91 -1.04 -8.50
N TYR A 30 12.69 -1.55 -8.62
CA TYR A 30 11.86 -1.36 -9.80
C TYR A 30 11.49 0.10 -10.04
N HIS A 31 11.33 0.89 -8.97
CA HIS A 31 10.98 2.31 -9.05
C HIS A 31 12.19 3.25 -9.01
N ALA A 32 13.40 2.72 -9.09
CA ALA A 32 14.57 3.52 -9.35
C ALA A 32 14.51 4.12 -10.77
N GLU A 33 15.16 5.26 -10.97
CA GLU A 33 15.31 5.87 -12.29
C GLU A 33 16.82 5.99 -12.61
N PRO A 34 17.35 5.21 -13.57
CA PRO A 34 16.67 4.17 -14.35
C PRO A 34 16.33 2.93 -13.52
N LYS A 35 15.37 2.11 -13.98
CA LYS A 35 14.92 0.91 -13.26
C LYS A 35 16.09 0.01 -12.85
N TYR A 36 16.06 -0.45 -11.60
CA TYR A 36 17.07 -1.31 -10.96
C TYR A 36 18.47 -0.69 -10.77
N SER A 37 18.65 0.60 -11.05
CA SER A 37 19.95 1.27 -10.86
C SER A 37 20.38 1.41 -9.41
N ILE A 38 19.43 1.50 -8.49
CA ILE A 38 19.67 1.60 -7.05
C ILE A 38 18.59 0.83 -6.29
N VAL A 39 18.99 0.27 -5.15
CA VAL A 39 18.07 -0.37 -4.19
C VAL A 39 18.10 0.44 -2.91
N ASN A 40 16.95 0.95 -2.50
CA ASN A 40 16.80 1.66 -1.23
C ASN A 40 15.42 1.35 -0.64
N PRO A 41 15.33 0.42 0.33
CA PRO A 41 14.06 0.03 0.95
C PRO A 41 13.27 1.21 1.51
N ALA A 42 13.90 2.31 1.94
CA ALA A 42 13.17 3.50 2.40
C ALA A 42 12.30 4.15 1.30
N ARG A 43 12.59 3.89 0.02
CA ARG A 43 11.81 4.33 -1.15
C ARG A 43 10.76 3.33 -1.60
N SER A 44 10.60 2.21 -0.90
CA SER A 44 9.64 1.18 -1.27
C SER A 44 8.20 1.59 -0.96
N ARG A 45 7.30 1.29 -1.90
CA ARG A 45 5.84 1.49 -1.78
C ARG A 45 5.14 0.35 -1.03
N ILE A 46 5.90 -0.61 -0.50
CA ILE A 46 5.49 -1.59 0.50
C ILE A 46 6.55 -1.65 1.60
N GLN A 47 6.13 -1.65 2.86
CA GLN A 47 7.01 -1.70 4.03
C GLN A 47 6.50 -2.79 4.97
N VAL A 48 7.40 -3.60 5.52
CA VAL A 48 7.04 -4.62 6.50
C VAL A 48 7.24 -4.04 7.90
N PHE A 49 6.14 -3.84 8.63
CA PHE A 49 6.22 -3.63 10.07
C PHE A 49 6.72 -4.92 10.72
N LYS A 50 7.93 -4.87 11.25
CA LYS A 50 8.65 -6.02 11.78
C LYS A 50 9.00 -5.77 13.24
N ARG A 51 8.47 -6.58 14.15
CA ARG A 51 8.83 -6.62 15.57
C ARG A 51 9.02 -8.07 15.98
N GLU A 52 10.27 -8.53 15.93
CA GLU A 52 10.63 -9.94 16.12
C GLU A 52 10.33 -10.45 17.53
N GLU A 53 10.50 -9.60 18.54
CA GLU A 53 10.25 -9.91 19.95
C GLU A 53 8.79 -10.31 20.22
N ASP A 54 7.88 -9.85 19.37
CA ASP A 54 6.44 -10.07 19.49
C ASP A 54 5.87 -10.91 18.34
N ASP A 55 6.74 -11.46 17.49
CA ASP A 55 6.34 -12.27 16.34
C ASP A 55 5.34 -11.51 15.44
N LEU A 56 5.67 -10.25 15.12
CA LEU A 56 4.86 -9.37 14.28
C LEU A 56 5.55 -9.08 12.95
N TYR A 57 4.93 -9.55 11.86
CA TYR A 57 5.39 -9.35 10.48
C TYR A 57 4.22 -8.91 9.59
N VAL A 58 4.02 -7.62 9.44
CA VAL A 58 2.87 -7.07 8.68
C VAL A 58 3.35 -6.26 7.49
N PRO A 59 3.21 -6.79 6.26
CA PRO A 59 3.41 -6.01 5.04
C PRO A 59 2.30 -4.96 4.89
N VAL A 60 2.67 -3.69 4.74
CA VAL A 60 1.74 -2.58 4.51
C VAL A 60 2.13 -1.86 3.23
N ARG A 61 1.16 -1.67 2.35
CA ARG A 61 1.37 -0.96 1.08
C ARG A 61 1.00 0.51 1.22
N ALA A 62 1.79 1.37 0.61
CA ALA A 62 1.50 2.77 0.46
C ALA A 62 0.10 2.97 -0.16
N GLY A 63 -0.63 3.93 0.39
CA GLY A 63 -1.91 4.41 -0.09
C GLY A 63 -1.82 5.88 -0.46
N LYS A 64 -2.95 6.57 -0.43
CA LYS A 64 -3.03 7.99 -0.76
C LYS A 64 -2.29 8.86 0.25
N TYR A 65 -1.79 9.99 -0.22
CA TYR A 65 -1.28 11.08 0.61
C TYR A 65 -2.41 11.70 1.45
N THR A 66 -2.04 12.23 2.62
CA THR A 66 -2.89 13.11 3.40
C THR A 66 -2.05 14.27 3.93
N GLU A 67 -2.60 15.47 3.86
CA GLU A 67 -1.94 16.69 4.32
C GLU A 67 -2.06 16.92 5.84
N VAL A 68 -2.99 16.23 6.50
CA VAL A 68 -3.27 16.39 7.93
C VAL A 68 -3.12 15.06 8.66
N GLU A 69 -2.86 15.15 9.95
CA GLU A 69 -2.91 14.01 10.85
C GLU A 69 -4.35 13.79 11.37
N CYS A 70 -4.66 12.57 11.77
CA CYS A 70 -5.89 12.30 12.51
C CYS A 70 -5.83 12.95 13.90
N ILE A 71 -6.95 13.48 14.38
CA ILE A 71 -7.09 14.02 15.74
C ILE A 71 -6.82 12.93 16.80
N GLY A 72 -7.21 11.69 16.51
CA GLY A 72 -6.94 10.51 17.34
C GLY A 72 -6.18 9.45 16.54
N ARG A 73 -5.16 8.86 17.16
CA ARG A 73 -4.36 7.79 16.57
C ARG A 73 -4.73 6.45 17.20
N GLY A 74 -4.78 5.40 16.38
CA GLY A 74 -5.18 4.06 16.81
C GLY A 74 -3.99 3.20 17.17
N LYS A 75 -4.10 2.47 18.29
CA LYS A 75 -3.29 1.29 18.62
C LYS A 75 -4.20 0.08 18.63
N THR A 76 -3.76 -1.02 18.02
CA THR A 76 -4.59 -2.22 17.84
C THR A 76 -3.93 -3.38 18.55
N THR A 77 -4.72 -4.18 19.27
CA THR A 77 -4.29 -5.48 19.79
C THR A 77 -5.11 -6.56 19.10
N ILE A 78 -4.44 -7.57 18.52
CA ILE A 78 -5.09 -8.71 17.86
C ILE A 78 -4.46 -9.96 18.44
N ASN A 79 -5.28 -10.90 18.93
CA ASN A 79 -4.81 -12.15 19.53
C ASN A 79 -3.70 -11.91 20.56
N GLU A 80 -3.93 -10.98 21.49
CA GLU A 80 -2.99 -10.59 22.56
C GLU A 80 -1.66 -9.95 22.09
N LYS A 81 -1.45 -9.78 20.78
CA LYS A 81 -0.29 -9.06 20.23
C LYS A 81 -0.61 -7.57 20.04
N GLU A 82 0.16 -6.69 20.68
CA GLU A 82 -0.02 -5.23 20.58
C GLU A 82 0.73 -4.68 19.35
N TYR A 83 0.01 -4.18 18.35
CA TYR A 83 0.61 -3.54 17.19
C TYR A 83 0.99 -2.10 17.49
N GLY A 84 1.94 -1.56 16.72
CA GLY A 84 2.33 -0.16 16.82
C GLY A 84 1.18 0.80 16.49
N GLU A 85 1.37 2.05 16.91
CA GLU A 85 0.47 3.13 16.53
C GLU A 85 0.40 3.22 14.99
N CYS A 86 -0.83 3.27 14.45
CA CYS A 86 -1.08 3.38 13.01
C CYS A 86 -0.45 2.27 12.16
N SER A 87 -0.11 1.10 12.74
CA SER A 87 0.60 0.01 12.05
C SER A 87 -0.07 -0.52 10.78
N PHE A 88 -1.38 -0.34 10.61
CA PHE A 88 -2.12 -0.75 9.41
C PHE A 88 -2.47 0.42 8.48
N CYS A 89 -2.14 1.65 8.88
CA CYS A 89 -2.44 2.84 8.09
C CYS A 89 -1.53 2.88 6.86
N ARG A 90 -2.16 3.06 5.70
CA ARG A 90 -1.49 3.09 4.40
C ARG A 90 -1.05 4.48 3.96
N GLN A 91 -1.53 5.53 4.62
CA GLN A 91 -1.33 6.89 4.14
C GLN A 91 0.15 7.30 4.21
N ALA A 92 0.59 8.08 3.22
CA ALA A 92 1.75 8.95 3.35
C ALA A 92 1.29 10.17 4.18
N CYS A 93 1.44 10.06 5.50
CA CYS A 93 0.89 10.99 6.49
C CYS A 93 2.04 11.72 7.21
N PRO A 94 1.94 13.04 7.46
CA PRO A 94 3.01 13.83 8.09
C PRO A 94 3.41 13.35 9.49
N ALA A 95 2.58 12.53 10.15
CA ALA A 95 2.86 11.93 11.45
C ALA A 95 4.08 10.98 11.48
N ARG A 96 4.55 10.48 10.32
CA ARG A 96 5.65 9.51 10.22
C ARG A 96 6.35 9.53 8.86
N ASP A 97 7.61 9.12 8.83
CA ASP A 97 8.41 9.05 7.59
C ASP A 97 7.95 7.97 6.61
N LEU A 98 7.20 6.97 7.07
CA LEU A 98 6.80 5.83 6.25
C LEU A 98 5.96 6.27 5.04
N PHE A 99 6.32 5.76 3.86
CA PHE A 99 5.78 6.15 2.54
C PHE A 99 6.08 7.59 2.13
N HIS A 100 7.24 8.13 2.50
CA HIS A 100 7.80 9.33 1.89
C HIS A 100 9.19 9.04 1.34
N GLU A 101 9.57 9.75 0.28
CA GLU A 101 10.95 9.77 -0.19
C GLU A 101 11.86 10.24 0.96
N PRO A 102 12.95 9.52 1.27
CA PRO A 102 13.76 9.79 2.46
C PRO A 102 14.41 11.17 2.43
N ASP A 103 14.69 11.69 1.23
CA ASP A 103 15.38 12.97 1.04
C ASP A 103 14.39 14.13 0.91
N SER A 104 13.44 14.05 -0.03
CA SER A 104 12.54 15.15 -0.38
C SER A 104 11.26 15.18 0.43
N LYS A 105 10.93 14.11 1.15
CA LYS A 105 9.66 13.91 1.85
C LYS A 105 8.43 13.90 0.95
N LEU A 106 8.61 13.73 -0.36
CA LEU A 106 7.48 13.56 -1.28
C LEU A 106 6.75 12.23 -0.99
N PRO A 107 5.41 12.19 -1.07
CA PRO A 107 4.65 10.99 -0.78
C PRO A 107 4.90 9.91 -1.81
N LEU A 108 5.04 8.68 -1.33
CA LEU A 108 5.09 7.46 -2.14
C LEU A 108 3.70 6.83 -2.14
N GLU A 109 3.23 6.41 -3.32
CA GLU A 109 1.97 5.69 -3.49
C GLU A 109 2.22 4.39 -4.27
N CYS A 110 1.57 3.30 -3.86
CA CYS A 110 1.62 2.03 -4.58
C CYS A 110 0.70 2.12 -5.80
N ASP A 111 1.29 1.99 -6.97
CA ASP A 111 0.65 2.07 -8.29
C ASP A 111 0.41 0.69 -8.92
N MET A 112 0.53 -0.38 -8.13
CA MET A 112 0.45 -1.77 -8.61
C MET A 112 1.52 -2.11 -9.66
N CYS A 113 2.72 -1.51 -9.56
CA CYS A 113 3.82 -1.65 -10.53
C CYS A 113 3.53 -1.02 -11.90
N GLY A 114 2.56 -0.10 -11.95
CA GLY A 114 2.20 0.69 -13.11
C GLY A 114 1.38 -0.06 -14.16
N GLU A 115 1.10 0.64 -15.26
CA GLU A 115 0.49 0.08 -16.46
C GLU A 115 1.40 0.40 -17.68
N PRO A 116 1.88 -0.61 -18.42
CA PRO A 116 1.64 -2.04 -18.21
C PRO A 116 2.31 -2.58 -16.94
N MET A 117 1.59 -3.44 -16.24
CA MET A 117 2.12 -4.20 -15.10
C MET A 117 3.15 -5.23 -15.61
N PRO A 118 4.18 -5.57 -14.83
CA PRO A 118 5.10 -6.66 -15.18
C PRO A 118 4.36 -7.97 -15.44
N GLU A 119 4.89 -8.77 -16.38
CA GLU A 119 4.41 -10.13 -16.63
C GLU A 119 4.49 -10.95 -15.34
N GLY A 120 3.42 -11.69 -15.01
CA GLY A 120 3.30 -12.40 -13.73
C GLY A 120 2.75 -11.58 -12.56
N GLY A 121 2.44 -10.29 -12.77
CA GLY A 121 1.76 -9.45 -11.78
C GLY A 121 2.70 -8.52 -10.99
N PRO A 122 2.28 -7.98 -9.83
CA PRO A 122 3.12 -7.08 -9.04
C PRO A 122 4.40 -7.75 -8.54
N LEU A 123 5.56 -7.09 -8.67
CA LEU A 123 6.85 -7.69 -8.33
C LEU A 123 6.99 -8.10 -6.86
N CYS A 124 6.35 -7.37 -5.94
CA CYS A 124 6.35 -7.74 -4.52
C CYS A 124 5.61 -9.06 -4.25
N VAL A 125 4.64 -9.42 -5.09
CA VAL A 125 3.98 -10.74 -5.07
C VAL A 125 4.91 -11.79 -5.66
N GLN A 126 5.49 -11.51 -6.84
CA GLN A 126 6.39 -12.46 -7.51
C GLN A 126 7.62 -12.83 -6.67
N TRP A 127 8.15 -11.91 -5.87
CA TRP A 127 9.31 -12.13 -5.00
C TRP A 127 8.94 -12.67 -3.60
N CYS A 128 7.65 -12.88 -3.33
CA CYS A 128 7.20 -13.41 -2.04
C CYS A 128 7.13 -14.94 -2.10
N GLU A 129 8.29 -15.58 -1.91
CA GLU A 129 8.42 -17.05 -1.95
C GLU A 129 7.54 -17.78 -0.94
N THR A 130 7.16 -17.13 0.16
CA THR A 130 6.29 -17.72 1.19
C THR A 130 4.80 -17.56 0.88
N GLU A 131 4.46 -16.92 -0.24
CA GLU A 131 3.08 -16.64 -0.66
C GLU A 131 2.28 -15.84 0.38
N ALA A 132 2.96 -15.05 1.22
CA ALA A 132 2.33 -14.09 2.13
C ALA A 132 1.64 -12.94 1.37
N LEU A 133 2.04 -12.71 0.12
CA LEU A 133 1.43 -11.74 -0.80
C LEU A 133 0.95 -12.50 -2.04
N THR A 134 -0.32 -12.37 -2.38
CA THR A 134 -0.90 -12.96 -3.61
C THR A 134 -1.71 -11.94 -4.39
N TYR A 135 -1.79 -12.10 -5.72
CA TYR A 135 -2.50 -11.18 -6.62
C TYR A 135 -3.80 -11.81 -7.13
N ASP A 136 -4.87 -11.01 -7.19
CA ASP A 136 -6.17 -11.44 -7.69
C ASP A 136 -6.87 -10.27 -8.42
N GLU A 137 -7.74 -10.58 -9.37
CA GLU A 137 -8.53 -9.60 -10.13
C GLU A 137 -10.00 -10.04 -10.19
N LYS A 138 -10.90 -9.07 -10.04
CA LYS A 138 -12.35 -9.33 -10.11
C LYS A 138 -13.03 -8.28 -10.98
N GLU A 139 -13.81 -8.74 -11.96
CA GLU A 139 -14.75 -7.88 -12.67
C GLU A 139 -15.98 -7.65 -11.80
N ILE A 140 -16.37 -6.39 -11.66
CA ILE A 140 -17.54 -5.97 -10.90
C ILE A 140 -18.45 -5.18 -11.82
N GLU A 141 -19.73 -5.56 -11.86
CA GLU A 141 -20.79 -4.79 -12.48
C GLU A 141 -21.44 -3.90 -11.40
N GLU A 142 -21.38 -2.59 -11.59
CA GLU A 142 -21.98 -1.61 -10.70
C GLU A 142 -23.17 -0.94 -11.39
N GLU A 143 -24.30 -0.86 -10.68
CA GLU A 143 -25.47 -0.08 -11.08
C GLU A 143 -25.21 1.37 -10.67
N ILE A 144 -25.07 2.25 -11.67
CA ILE A 144 -24.87 3.68 -11.44
C ILE A 144 -26.24 4.37 -11.54
N GLU A 145 -26.66 5.03 -10.46
CA GLU A 145 -27.70 6.06 -10.46
C GLU A 145 -27.07 7.35 -11.00
N GLU A 146 -27.74 8.03 -11.95
CA GLU A 146 -27.24 9.29 -12.50
C GLU A 146 -27.09 10.30 -11.35
N GLU A 147 -25.86 10.76 -11.09
CA GLU A 147 -25.64 11.91 -10.20
C GLU A 147 -26.32 13.11 -10.86
N GLU A 148 -27.43 13.59 -10.27
CA GLU A 148 -27.97 14.92 -10.60
C GLU A 148 -26.83 15.92 -10.39
N GLU A 149 -26.45 16.64 -11.45
CA GLU A 149 -25.52 17.77 -11.37
C GLU A 149 -25.97 18.68 -10.22
N LEU A 150 -25.16 18.75 -9.16
CA LEU A 150 -25.37 19.75 -8.11
C LEU A 150 -25.25 21.13 -8.76
N GLU A 151 -26.39 21.74 -9.08
CA GLU A 151 -26.47 23.12 -9.55
C GLU A 151 -25.70 24.02 -8.59
N GLU A 152 -24.82 24.86 -9.15
CA GLU A 152 -24.02 25.84 -8.40
C GLU A 152 -24.93 26.66 -7.48
N VAL A 153 -24.81 26.45 -6.17
CA VAL A 153 -25.46 27.33 -5.19
C VAL A 153 -24.69 28.65 -5.18
N GLU A 154 -25.19 29.66 -5.90
CA GLU A 154 -24.72 31.04 -5.77
C GLU A 154 -24.85 31.48 -4.30
N VAL A 155 -23.70 31.75 -3.66
CA VAL A 155 -23.66 32.35 -2.33
C VAL A 155 -23.91 33.85 -2.48
N LEU A 156 -25.08 34.32 -2.03
CA LEU A 156 -25.46 35.74 -1.91
C LEU A 156 -24.63 36.47 -0.85
#